data_AF-A0A9D1N8U6-F1
#
_entry.id   AF-A0A9D1N8U6-F1
#
_cell.length_a   1.000
_cell.length_b   1.000
_cell.length_c   1.000
_cell.angle_alpha   90.00
_cell.angle_beta   90.00
_cell.angle_gamma   90.00
#
_symmetry.space_group_name_H-M   'P 1'
#
loop_
_entity.id
_entity.type
_entity.pdbx_description
1 polymer ?
#
loop_
_entity_poly.entity_id
_entity_poly.type
_entity_poly.pdbx_seq_one_letter_code
_entity_poly.pdbx_strand_id
1 'polypeptide(L)'
;ASDGPMPQTREHILLARQVGVPYILVFLNKCDQVDDEELLELVEMEVRELLNEYGFPGDDTPIIRGSALKAMEAGLAGKWDDPALACIQELLDAVDSYIPDPQRDTDKPFLMPVEDVFTITGRGTVATGRVERGMLKLGDKVEIVGLSDEKRETTVTGIEMFRKLLDYAEGGDNIGALLRGVQRNEIERGQVLAKPGSIHPHTHFTAQVYVLTKEEGGRHTPFFDGYRPQFYFRTTDVTGSIKLPQGVEMVMPGDHIDMEITLITPIAIEEGLRFAIREGGRTVGSGVVAKIIE
;
A
#
# COMPACT_ATOMS: atom_id res chain seq x y z
N ALA A 1 25.17 -2.17 -5.22
CA ALA A 1 26.61 -1.95 -5.06
C ALA A 1 27.13 -0.88 -6.02
N SER A 2 27.14 -1.12 -7.34
CA SER A 2 27.78 -0.22 -8.32
C SER A 2 27.20 1.21 -8.40
N ASP A 3 25.89 1.36 -8.19
CA ASP A 3 25.16 2.59 -8.49
C ASP A 3 24.73 3.39 -7.25
N GLY A 4 24.90 2.84 -6.04
CA GLY A 4 24.36 3.43 -4.81
C GLY A 4 22.83 3.54 -4.77
N PRO A 5 22.26 4.27 -3.80
CA PRO A 5 20.84 4.63 -3.78
C PRO A 5 20.50 5.63 -4.89
N MET A 6 19.43 5.33 -5.63
CA MET A 6 18.96 6.17 -6.74
C MET A 6 17.60 6.83 -6.40
N PRO A 7 17.09 7.79 -7.22
CA PRO A 7 15.81 8.44 -6.94
C PRO A 7 14.64 7.46 -6.71
N GLN A 8 14.57 6.37 -7.49
CA GLN A 8 13.54 5.34 -7.27
C GLN A 8 13.72 4.57 -5.95
N THR A 9 14.95 4.44 -5.44
CA THR A 9 15.21 3.83 -4.13
C THR A 9 14.57 4.67 -3.02
N ARG A 10 14.74 6.00 -3.07
CA ARG A 10 14.04 6.95 -2.17
C ARG A 10 12.54 6.83 -2.30
N GLU A 11 12.03 6.92 -3.52
CA GLU A 11 10.59 6.88 -3.80
C GLU A 11 9.96 5.57 -3.28
N HIS A 12 10.60 4.41 -3.49
CA HIS A 12 10.06 3.14 -3.02
C HIS A 12 10.06 3.01 -1.49
N ILE A 13 11.10 3.47 -0.79
CA ILE A 13 11.13 3.43 0.68
C ILE A 13 10.05 4.36 1.25
N LEU A 14 9.93 5.56 0.70
CA LEU A 14 8.88 6.50 1.05
C LEU A 14 7.49 5.87 0.82
N LEU A 15 7.23 5.36 -0.38
CA LEU A 15 5.94 4.72 -0.70
C LEU A 15 5.66 3.51 0.19
N ALA A 16 6.66 2.69 0.49
CA ALA A 16 6.54 1.54 1.39
C ALA A 16 6.07 2.00 2.77
N ARG A 17 6.69 3.03 3.34
CA ARG A 17 6.25 3.62 4.61
C ARG A 17 4.80 4.11 4.54
N GLN A 18 4.43 4.72 3.42
CA GLN A 18 3.12 5.33 3.21
C GLN A 18 2.00 4.33 2.95
N VAL A 19 2.28 3.15 2.40
CA VAL A 19 1.30 2.06 2.30
C VAL A 19 1.33 1.15 3.54
N GLY A 20 2.10 1.51 4.56
CA GLY A 20 2.14 0.80 5.84
C GLY A 20 2.98 -0.48 5.83
N VAL A 21 3.99 -0.58 4.95
CA VAL A 21 4.97 -1.68 5.01
C VAL A 21 5.72 -1.58 6.34
N PRO A 22 5.66 -2.62 7.20
CA PRO A 22 6.20 -2.54 8.56
C PRO A 22 7.71 -2.83 8.62
N TYR A 23 8.24 -3.64 7.69
CA TYR A 23 9.64 -4.07 7.67
C TYR A 23 10.21 -3.97 6.25
N ILE A 24 11.45 -3.52 6.16
CA ILE A 24 12.26 -3.56 4.94
C ILE A 24 13.52 -4.36 5.24
N LEU A 25 13.93 -5.19 4.29
CA LEU A 25 15.19 -5.90 4.28
C LEU A 25 15.91 -5.56 2.98
N VAL A 26 17.23 -5.37 3.04
CA VAL A 26 18.01 -4.90 1.88
C VAL A 26 18.86 -6.02 1.32
N PHE A 27 18.81 -6.20 0.00
CA PHE A 27 19.77 -7.00 -0.74
C PHE A 27 20.65 -6.07 -1.60
N LEU A 28 21.91 -5.89 -1.20
CA LEU A 28 22.88 -5.09 -1.93
C LEU A 28 23.42 -5.89 -3.11
N ASN A 29 22.71 -5.79 -4.24
CA ASN A 29 23.01 -6.57 -5.44
C ASN A 29 24.23 -6.03 -6.23
N LYS A 30 24.74 -6.87 -7.14
CA LYS A 30 25.88 -6.63 -8.05
C LYS A 30 27.22 -6.45 -7.33
N CYS A 31 27.42 -7.07 -6.18
CA CYS A 31 28.72 -7.04 -5.50
C CYS A 31 29.83 -7.72 -6.33
N ASP A 32 29.49 -8.58 -7.29
CA ASP A 32 30.45 -9.15 -8.25
C ASP A 32 31.07 -8.14 -9.22
N GLN A 33 30.54 -6.90 -9.26
CA GLN A 33 31.02 -5.82 -10.12
C GLN A 33 31.81 -4.75 -9.35
N VAL A 34 31.95 -4.91 -8.02
CA VAL A 34 32.60 -3.94 -7.15
C VAL A 34 33.65 -4.66 -6.32
N ASP A 35 34.92 -4.42 -6.63
CA ASP A 35 36.06 -5.02 -5.93
C ASP A 35 36.53 -4.19 -4.72
N ASP A 36 35.99 -2.98 -4.55
CA ASP A 36 36.36 -2.03 -3.49
C ASP A 36 35.42 -2.16 -2.28
N GLU A 37 35.97 -2.67 -1.18
CA GLU A 37 35.25 -2.86 0.08
C GLU A 37 34.81 -1.53 0.72
N GLU A 38 35.61 -0.46 0.60
CA GLU A 38 35.25 0.85 1.15
C GLU A 38 34.02 1.43 0.43
N LEU A 39 33.91 1.19 -0.88
CA LEU A 39 32.73 1.60 -1.64
C LEU A 39 31.48 0.80 -1.23
N LEU A 40 31.62 -0.49 -0.94
CA LEU A 40 30.50 -1.32 -0.46
C LEU A 40 30.01 -0.85 0.92
N GLU A 41 30.94 -0.56 1.83
CA GLU A 41 30.62 0.01 3.15
C GLU A 41 29.95 1.38 3.04
N LEU A 42 30.44 2.26 2.16
CA LEU A 42 29.83 3.57 1.91
C LEU A 42 28.39 3.43 1.41
N VAL A 43 28.15 2.57 0.41
CA VAL A 43 26.80 2.36 -0.12
C VAL A 43 25.87 1.77 0.95
N GLU A 44 26.39 0.89 1.80
CA GLU A 44 25.61 0.36 2.92
C GLU A 44 25.21 1.48 3.89
N MET A 45 26.16 2.35 4.28
CA MET A 45 25.88 3.51 5.13
C MET A 45 24.81 4.43 4.52
N GLU A 46 24.92 4.77 3.24
CA GLU A 46 23.93 5.61 2.56
C GLU A 46 22.52 4.98 2.56
N VAL A 47 22.42 3.66 2.39
CA VAL A 47 21.13 2.95 2.46
C VAL A 47 20.57 2.98 3.88
N ARG A 48 21.40 2.80 4.92
CA ARG A 48 20.95 2.87 6.32
C ARG A 48 20.45 4.26 6.68
N GLU A 49 21.19 5.30 6.30
CA GLU A 49 20.77 6.69 6.48
C GLU A 49 19.42 6.96 5.79
N LEU A 50 19.23 6.42 4.58
CA LEU A 50 17.98 6.55 3.84
C LEU A 50 16.79 5.87 4.51
N LEU A 51 17.00 4.68 5.07
CA LEU A 51 15.98 3.97 5.84
C LEU A 51 15.61 4.77 7.10
N ASN A 52 16.62 5.28 7.83
CA ASN A 52 16.43 6.11 9.01
C ASN A 52 15.66 7.40 8.68
N GLU A 53 15.98 8.07 7.56
CA GLU A 53 15.31 9.28 7.06
C GLU A 53 13.79 9.08 6.93
N TYR A 54 13.35 7.92 6.44
CA TYR A 54 11.93 7.59 6.26
C TYR A 54 11.31 6.78 7.41
N GLY A 55 11.99 6.68 8.55
CA GLY A 55 11.46 6.10 9.78
C GLY A 55 11.44 4.58 9.82
N PHE A 56 12.30 3.91 9.05
CA PHE A 56 12.67 2.51 9.24
C PHE A 56 13.93 2.42 10.11
N PRO A 57 14.14 1.31 10.85
CA PRO A 57 15.32 1.14 11.69
C PRO A 57 16.53 0.78 10.82
N GLY A 58 17.13 1.76 10.15
CA GLY A 58 18.24 1.58 9.22
C GLY A 58 19.44 0.90 9.86
N ASP A 59 19.73 1.20 11.12
CA ASP A 59 20.86 0.62 11.86
C ASP A 59 20.66 -0.87 12.18
N ASP A 60 19.42 -1.29 12.42
CA ASP A 60 19.07 -2.69 12.75
C ASP A 60 18.64 -3.51 11.53
N THR A 61 18.40 -2.87 10.38
CA THR A 61 17.92 -3.56 9.17
C THR A 61 19.00 -4.49 8.62
N PRO A 62 18.69 -5.77 8.34
CA PRO A 62 19.63 -6.67 7.68
C PRO A 62 19.93 -6.20 6.25
N ILE A 63 21.23 -6.12 5.93
CA ILE A 63 21.73 -5.80 4.59
C ILE A 63 22.60 -6.96 4.13
N ILE A 64 22.11 -7.72 3.15
CA ILE A 64 22.81 -8.89 2.61
C ILE A 64 23.50 -8.48 1.33
N ARG A 65 24.82 -8.71 1.26
CA ARG A 65 25.64 -8.37 0.09
C ARG A 65 25.75 -9.58 -0.83
N GLY A 66 25.59 -9.38 -2.13
CA GLY A 66 25.67 -10.52 -3.04
C GLY A 66 25.51 -10.22 -4.52
N SER A 67 25.44 -11.29 -5.29
CA SER A 67 25.18 -11.27 -6.73
C SER A 67 24.04 -12.22 -7.07
N ALA A 68 22.86 -11.65 -7.31
CA ALA A 68 21.71 -12.42 -7.77
C ALA A 68 21.99 -13.11 -9.11
N LEU A 69 22.82 -12.50 -9.97
CA LEU A 69 23.21 -13.08 -11.26
C LEU A 69 24.03 -14.36 -11.05
N LYS A 70 25.08 -14.31 -10.23
CA LYS A 70 25.95 -15.48 -9.99
C LYS A 70 25.20 -16.60 -9.27
N ALA A 71 24.36 -16.26 -8.30
CA ALA A 71 23.49 -17.22 -7.62
C ALA A 71 22.54 -17.92 -8.62
N MET A 72 21.91 -17.16 -9.52
CA MET A 72 21.02 -17.70 -10.54
C MET A 72 21.76 -18.59 -11.55
N GLU A 73 22.94 -18.18 -12.03
CA GLU A 73 23.78 -18.98 -12.93
C GLU A 73 24.14 -20.34 -12.31
N ALA A 74 24.53 -20.36 -11.03
CA ALA A 74 24.83 -21.58 -10.30
C ALA A 74 23.61 -22.49 -10.14
N GLY A 75 22.46 -21.94 -9.74
CA GLY A 75 21.21 -22.68 -9.59
C GLY A 75 20.71 -23.29 -10.89
N LEU A 76 20.77 -22.55 -12.01
CA LEU A 76 20.42 -23.05 -13.34
C LEU A 76 21.37 -24.16 -13.83
N ALA A 77 22.64 -24.08 -13.45
CA ALA A 77 23.62 -25.14 -13.70
C ALA A 77 23.47 -26.36 -12.77
N GLY A 78 22.54 -26.33 -11.81
CA GLY A 78 22.31 -27.39 -10.83
C GLY A 78 23.41 -27.51 -9.77
N LYS A 79 24.23 -26.46 -9.58
CA LYS A 79 25.33 -26.42 -8.61
C LYS A 79 24.83 -25.86 -7.28
N TRP A 80 24.07 -26.66 -6.54
CA TRP A 80 23.43 -26.24 -5.30
C TRP A 80 24.40 -26.02 -4.12
N ASP A 81 25.64 -26.47 -4.26
CA ASP A 81 26.75 -26.29 -3.34
C ASP A 81 27.67 -25.10 -3.71
N ASP A 82 27.33 -24.36 -4.77
CA ASP A 82 28.13 -23.21 -5.21
C ASP A 82 28.07 -22.07 -4.17
N PRO A 83 29.22 -21.54 -3.71
CA PRO A 83 29.25 -20.42 -2.77
C PRO A 83 28.47 -19.18 -3.23
N ALA A 84 28.25 -19.00 -4.53
CA ALA A 84 27.43 -17.92 -5.06
C ALA A 84 25.97 -17.95 -4.54
N LEU A 85 25.46 -19.12 -4.13
CA LEU A 85 24.12 -19.28 -3.57
C LEU A 85 24.02 -18.85 -2.10
N ALA A 86 25.15 -18.71 -1.39
CA ALA A 86 25.16 -18.41 0.04
C ALA A 86 24.45 -17.11 0.38
N CYS A 87 24.62 -16.05 -0.44
CA CYS A 87 23.94 -14.77 -0.23
C CYS A 87 22.41 -14.87 -0.39
N ILE A 88 21.90 -15.82 -1.18
CA ILE A 88 20.45 -16.04 -1.29
C ILE A 88 19.93 -16.81 -0.09
N GLN A 89 20.70 -17.78 0.42
CA GLN A 89 20.34 -18.47 1.66
C GLN A 89 20.30 -17.49 2.83
N GLU A 90 21.33 -16.65 2.98
CA GLU A 90 21.39 -15.60 4.01
C GLU A 90 20.23 -14.61 3.89
N LEU A 91 19.85 -14.23 2.66
CA LEU A 91 18.68 -13.39 2.41
C LEU A 91 17.39 -14.06 2.91
N LEU A 92 17.20 -15.36 2.65
CA LEU A 92 16.03 -16.11 3.10
C LEU A 92 16.01 -16.26 4.62
N ASP A 93 17.15 -16.59 5.23
CA ASP A 93 17.29 -16.71 6.68
C ASP A 93 16.98 -15.36 7.38
N ALA A 94 17.41 -14.26 6.77
CA ALA A 94 17.12 -12.92 7.26
C ALA A 94 15.64 -12.55 7.08
N VAL A 95 14.99 -12.97 5.99
CA VAL A 95 13.53 -12.83 5.83
C VAL A 95 12.80 -13.55 6.96
N ASP A 96 13.13 -14.82 7.21
CA ASP A 96 12.48 -15.66 8.23
C ASP A 96 12.68 -15.14 9.66
N SER A 97 13.86 -14.56 9.95
CA SER A 97 14.19 -14.09 11.31
C SER A 97 13.82 -12.63 11.59
N TYR A 98 13.83 -11.77 10.57
CA TYR A 98 13.60 -10.33 10.74
C TYR A 98 12.15 -9.91 10.46
N ILE A 99 11.46 -10.58 9.53
CA ILE A 99 10.08 -10.26 9.19
C ILE A 99 9.17 -11.19 10.01
N PRO A 100 8.51 -10.71 11.08
CA PRO A 100 7.60 -11.54 11.84
C PRO A 100 6.40 -11.95 10.99
N ASP A 101 5.84 -13.11 11.31
CA ASP A 101 4.54 -13.49 10.77
C ASP A 101 3.53 -12.36 11.02
N PRO A 102 2.84 -11.87 9.98
CA PRO A 102 1.90 -10.78 10.15
C PRO A 102 0.82 -11.21 11.12
N GLN A 103 0.62 -10.43 12.19
CA GLN A 103 -0.55 -10.62 13.04
C GLN A 103 -1.78 -10.33 12.20
N ARG A 104 -2.52 -11.39 11.87
CA ARG A 104 -3.79 -11.26 11.16
C ARG A 104 -4.75 -10.53 12.09
N ASP A 105 -5.18 -9.33 11.68
CA ASP A 105 -6.14 -8.46 12.38
C ASP A 105 -7.56 -9.07 12.37
N THR A 106 -7.69 -10.34 12.74
CA THR A 106 -8.95 -11.12 12.68
C THR A 106 -10.02 -10.58 13.61
N ASP A 107 -9.63 -9.93 14.70
CA ASP A 107 -10.53 -9.34 15.69
C ASP A 107 -11.12 -7.99 15.24
N LYS A 108 -10.56 -7.35 14.19
CA LYS A 108 -11.12 -6.10 13.67
C LYS A 108 -12.36 -6.36 12.82
N PRO A 109 -13.25 -5.36 12.65
CA PRO A 109 -14.37 -5.47 11.71
C PRO A 109 -13.87 -5.77 10.30
N PHE A 110 -14.49 -6.75 9.64
CA PHE A 110 -14.18 -7.14 8.27
C PHE A 110 -14.15 -5.94 7.33
N LEU A 111 -13.09 -5.84 6.52
CA LEU A 111 -12.97 -4.87 5.43
C LEU A 111 -12.16 -5.48 4.28
N MET A 112 -12.71 -5.42 3.07
CA MET A 112 -12.06 -5.86 1.84
C MET A 112 -12.29 -4.81 0.74
N PRO A 113 -11.24 -4.13 0.26
CA PRO A 113 -11.35 -3.24 -0.89
C PRO A 113 -11.68 -4.03 -2.15
N VAL A 114 -12.60 -3.50 -2.97
CA VAL A 114 -12.98 -4.13 -4.23
C VAL A 114 -11.96 -3.74 -5.30
N GLU A 115 -11.29 -4.74 -5.86
CA GLU A 115 -10.30 -4.62 -6.93
C GLU A 115 -10.93 -4.84 -8.31
N ASP A 116 -11.83 -5.82 -8.43
CA ASP A 116 -12.54 -6.14 -9.67
C ASP A 116 -13.90 -6.81 -9.39
N VAL A 117 -14.79 -6.81 -10.39
CA VAL A 117 -16.16 -7.33 -10.32
C VAL A 117 -16.51 -8.17 -11.55
N PHE A 118 -16.86 -9.42 -11.30
CA PHE A 118 -17.24 -10.39 -12.32
C PHE A 118 -18.69 -10.86 -12.14
N THR A 119 -19.31 -11.29 -13.24
CA THR A 119 -20.57 -12.03 -13.20
C THR A 119 -20.29 -13.48 -13.58
N ILE A 120 -20.59 -14.41 -12.68
CA ILE A 120 -20.55 -15.84 -12.98
C ILE A 120 -21.97 -16.28 -13.38
N THR A 121 -22.11 -16.72 -14.64
CA THR A 121 -23.38 -17.22 -15.18
C THR A 121 -23.96 -18.32 -14.28
N GLY A 122 -25.19 -18.12 -13.82
CA GLY A 122 -25.90 -19.07 -12.96
C GLY A 122 -25.50 -19.04 -11.47
N ARG A 123 -24.52 -18.23 -11.05
CA ARG A 123 -24.17 -18.03 -9.63
C ARG A 123 -24.46 -16.61 -9.14
N GLY A 124 -24.09 -15.58 -9.92
CA GLY A 124 -24.28 -14.18 -9.54
C GLY A 124 -23.01 -13.34 -9.64
N THR A 125 -23.00 -12.19 -8.95
CA THR A 125 -21.89 -11.23 -8.98
C THR A 125 -20.84 -11.54 -7.91
N VAL A 126 -19.58 -11.56 -8.32
CA VAL A 126 -18.41 -11.80 -7.48
C VAL A 126 -17.56 -10.53 -7.46
N ALA A 127 -17.27 -10.04 -6.25
CA ALA A 127 -16.28 -8.99 -6.03
C ALA A 127 -14.97 -9.61 -5.56
N THR A 128 -13.85 -9.24 -6.17
CA THR A 128 -12.53 -9.73 -5.79
C THR A 128 -11.73 -8.65 -5.06
N GLY A 129 -10.90 -9.08 -4.13
CA GLY A 129 -9.96 -8.21 -3.44
C GLY A 129 -9.18 -8.92 -2.35
N ARG A 130 -8.17 -8.24 -1.82
CA ARG A 130 -7.50 -8.67 -0.60
C ARG A 130 -8.29 -8.26 0.64
N VAL A 131 -8.53 -9.18 1.56
CA VAL A 131 -9.08 -8.86 2.87
C VAL A 131 -8.04 -8.04 3.64
N GLU A 132 -8.35 -6.77 3.92
CA GLU A 132 -7.45 -5.85 4.61
C GLU A 132 -7.38 -6.21 6.10
N ARG A 133 -8.54 -6.52 6.69
CA ARG A 133 -8.67 -6.86 8.12
C ARG A 133 -9.95 -7.62 8.41
N GLY A 134 -10.00 -8.19 9.62
CA GLY A 134 -11.13 -8.95 10.13
C GLY A 134 -11.27 -10.33 9.49
N MET A 135 -12.43 -10.94 9.73
CA MET A 135 -12.80 -12.24 9.20
C MET A 135 -14.17 -12.15 8.54
N LEU A 136 -14.30 -12.77 7.37
CA LEU A 136 -15.56 -12.96 6.65
C LEU A 136 -15.93 -14.44 6.66
N LYS A 137 -17.13 -14.79 7.10
CA LYS A 137 -17.65 -16.15 7.04
C LYS A 137 -18.74 -16.28 6.00
N LEU A 138 -18.88 -17.49 5.46
CA LEU A 138 -19.98 -17.81 4.56
C LEU A 138 -21.33 -17.53 5.25
N GLY A 139 -22.19 -16.77 4.60
CA GLY A 139 -23.49 -16.35 5.14
C GLY A 139 -23.48 -15.02 5.89
N ASP A 140 -22.32 -14.40 6.10
CA ASP A 140 -22.25 -13.09 6.74
C ASP A 140 -22.93 -12.00 5.90
N LYS A 141 -23.49 -11.02 6.61
CA LYS A 141 -23.96 -9.77 6.01
C LYS A 141 -22.81 -8.80 5.89
N VAL A 142 -22.74 -8.10 4.76
CA VAL A 142 -21.75 -7.05 4.47
C VAL A 142 -22.44 -5.84 3.87
N GLU A 143 -21.85 -4.66 4.09
CA GLU A 143 -22.20 -3.42 3.40
C GLU A 143 -21.23 -3.18 2.24
N ILE A 144 -21.76 -2.75 1.10
CA ILE A 144 -21.00 -2.15 0.01
C ILE A 144 -20.96 -0.64 0.30
N VAL A 145 -19.75 -0.09 0.47
CA VAL A 145 -19.54 1.31 0.92
C VAL A 145 -18.57 2.05 0.01
N GLY A 146 -18.88 3.32 -0.29
CA GLY A 146 -18.07 4.19 -1.14
C GLY A 146 -18.71 4.43 -2.50
N LEU A 147 -18.28 5.48 -3.18
CA LEU A 147 -18.77 6.00 -4.47
C LEU A 147 -20.23 6.50 -4.47
N SER A 148 -20.94 6.31 -3.37
CA SER A 148 -22.29 6.78 -3.09
C SER A 148 -22.45 7.00 -1.59
N ASP A 149 -23.37 7.89 -1.20
CA ASP A 149 -23.80 8.06 0.19
C ASP A 149 -24.65 6.87 0.67
N GLU A 150 -25.31 6.17 -0.26
CA GLU A 150 -26.13 5.02 0.05
C GLU A 150 -25.29 3.78 0.31
N LYS A 151 -25.49 3.18 1.47
CA LYS A 151 -24.93 1.88 1.83
C LYS A 151 -25.89 0.78 1.41
N ARG A 152 -25.37 -0.25 0.73
CA ARG A 152 -26.15 -1.42 0.38
C ARG A 152 -25.73 -2.63 1.19
N GLU A 153 -26.67 -3.18 1.96
CA GLU A 153 -26.47 -4.47 2.62
C GLU A 153 -26.68 -5.63 1.65
N THR A 154 -25.82 -6.63 1.72
CA THR A 154 -25.97 -7.91 1.02
C THR A 154 -25.47 -9.06 1.90
N THR A 155 -25.66 -10.29 1.44
CA THR A 155 -25.17 -11.51 2.11
C THR A 155 -24.14 -12.19 1.23
N VAL A 156 -23.02 -12.59 1.84
CA VAL A 156 -22.00 -13.39 1.17
C VAL A 156 -22.48 -14.83 1.09
N THR A 157 -22.58 -15.34 -0.14
CA THR A 157 -23.11 -16.69 -0.46
C THR A 157 -22.07 -17.64 -1.00
N GLY A 158 -20.83 -17.17 -1.15
CA GLY A 158 -19.69 -17.97 -1.52
C GLY A 158 -18.41 -17.18 -1.29
N ILE A 159 -17.36 -17.87 -0.85
CA ILE A 159 -16.01 -17.35 -0.70
C ILE A 159 -15.10 -18.31 -1.48
N GLU A 160 -14.32 -17.77 -2.41
CA GLU A 160 -13.45 -18.57 -3.27
C GLU A 160 -12.03 -18.00 -3.30
N MET A 161 -11.03 -18.88 -3.18
CA MET A 161 -9.61 -18.55 -3.39
C MET A 161 -8.99 -19.62 -4.30
N PHE A 162 -8.40 -19.21 -5.43
CA PHE A 162 -7.74 -20.13 -6.38
C PHE A 162 -8.57 -21.37 -6.75
N ARG A 163 -9.85 -21.20 -7.11
CA ARG A 163 -10.79 -22.31 -7.44
C ARG A 163 -11.14 -23.24 -6.29
N LYS A 164 -10.85 -22.86 -5.05
CA LYS A 164 -11.25 -23.58 -3.83
C LYS A 164 -12.32 -22.77 -3.10
N LEU A 165 -13.39 -23.45 -2.73
CA LEU A 165 -14.41 -22.89 -1.85
C LEU A 165 -13.88 -22.88 -0.41
N LEU A 166 -14.12 -21.77 0.27
CA LEU A 166 -13.73 -21.56 1.66
C LEU A 166 -14.97 -21.31 2.52
N ASP A 167 -14.92 -21.76 3.77
CA ASP A 167 -15.96 -21.47 4.77
C ASP A 167 -15.78 -20.07 5.38
N TYR A 168 -14.55 -19.55 5.36
CA TYR A 168 -14.19 -18.23 5.85
C TYR A 168 -12.96 -17.68 5.10
N ALA A 169 -12.73 -16.38 5.24
CA ALA A 169 -11.53 -15.68 4.81
C ALA A 169 -11.11 -14.68 5.88
N GLU A 170 -9.82 -14.39 5.96
CA GLU A 170 -9.25 -13.49 6.97
C GLU A 170 -8.22 -12.53 6.40
N GLY A 171 -7.81 -11.54 7.20
CA GLY A 171 -6.82 -10.53 6.82
C GLY A 171 -5.60 -11.13 6.12
N GLY A 172 -5.32 -10.66 4.90
CA GLY A 172 -4.26 -11.13 4.01
C GLY A 172 -4.72 -12.03 2.86
N ASP A 173 -5.90 -12.65 2.97
CA ASP A 173 -6.43 -13.53 1.93
C ASP A 173 -6.88 -12.74 0.68
N ASN A 174 -6.51 -13.22 -0.51
CA ASN A 174 -7.03 -12.69 -1.78
C ASN A 174 -8.20 -13.58 -2.22
N ILE A 175 -9.42 -13.05 -2.18
CA ILE A 175 -10.64 -13.85 -2.38
C ILE A 175 -11.54 -13.28 -3.47
N GLY A 176 -12.46 -14.11 -3.95
CA GLY A 176 -13.71 -13.69 -4.59
C GLY A 176 -14.89 -13.93 -3.67
N ALA A 177 -15.66 -12.88 -3.36
CA ALA A 177 -16.88 -12.94 -2.56
C ALA A 177 -18.12 -12.89 -3.46
N LEU A 178 -18.95 -13.94 -3.44
CA LEU A 178 -20.21 -14.02 -4.19
C LEU A 178 -21.34 -13.33 -3.41
N LEU A 179 -21.94 -12.30 -3.99
CA LEU A 179 -22.90 -11.42 -3.33
C LEU A 179 -24.34 -11.74 -3.74
N ARG A 180 -25.23 -11.90 -2.76
CA ARG A 180 -26.65 -12.19 -3.01
C ARG A 180 -27.39 -10.96 -3.52
N GLY A 181 -28.04 -11.11 -4.68
CA GLY A 181 -28.97 -10.09 -5.18
C GLY A 181 -28.30 -8.76 -5.53
N VAL A 182 -27.00 -8.79 -5.83
CA VAL A 182 -26.23 -7.65 -6.34
C VAL A 182 -25.92 -7.93 -7.80
N GLN A 183 -26.20 -6.97 -8.67
CA GLN A 183 -25.83 -6.97 -10.07
C GLN A 183 -24.46 -6.31 -10.25
N ARG A 184 -23.78 -6.62 -11.36
CA ARG A 184 -22.44 -6.08 -11.64
C ARG A 184 -22.39 -4.54 -11.73
N ASN A 185 -23.48 -3.87 -12.05
CA ASN A 185 -23.55 -2.40 -12.09
C ASN A 185 -23.91 -1.77 -10.73
N GLU A 186 -24.08 -2.58 -9.69
CA GLU A 186 -24.44 -2.15 -8.33
C GLU A 186 -23.24 -2.27 -7.37
N ILE A 187 -22.10 -2.72 -7.89
CA ILE A 187 -20.82 -2.79 -7.19
C ILE A 187 -19.69 -2.57 -8.19
N GLU A 188 -18.70 -1.76 -7.81
CA GLU A 188 -17.56 -1.46 -8.67
C GLU A 188 -16.25 -1.30 -7.89
N ARG A 189 -15.14 -1.26 -8.65
CA ARG A 189 -13.81 -1.02 -8.10
C ARG A 189 -13.78 0.32 -7.37
N GLY A 190 -13.13 0.34 -6.22
CA GLY A 190 -13.01 1.53 -5.39
C GLY A 190 -14.07 1.65 -4.29
N GLN A 191 -15.04 0.73 -4.27
CA GLN A 191 -15.86 0.48 -3.08
C GLN A 191 -15.15 -0.51 -2.15
N VAL A 192 -15.68 -0.67 -0.94
CA VAL A 192 -15.25 -1.70 0.01
C VAL A 192 -16.43 -2.58 0.39
N LEU A 193 -16.16 -3.87 0.61
CA LEU A 193 -17.05 -4.72 1.40
C LEU A 193 -16.64 -4.61 2.85
N ALA A 194 -17.58 -4.27 3.73
CA ALA A 194 -17.29 -4.09 5.15
C ALA A 194 -18.35 -4.73 6.04
N LYS A 195 -17.99 -5.01 7.30
CA LYS A 195 -18.97 -5.35 8.33
C LYS A 195 -20.01 -4.21 8.43
N PRO A 196 -21.31 -4.50 8.50
CA PRO A 196 -22.32 -3.45 8.55
C PRO A 196 -22.09 -2.45 9.67
N GLY A 197 -22.13 -1.16 9.33
CA GLY A 197 -21.92 -0.06 10.28
C GLY A 197 -20.47 0.14 10.76
N SER A 198 -19.48 -0.59 10.22
CA SER A 198 -18.09 -0.45 10.68
C SER A 198 -17.27 0.63 9.99
N ILE A 199 -17.68 1.06 8.80
CA ILE A 199 -17.05 2.15 8.04
C ILE A 199 -18.14 2.94 7.30
N HIS A 200 -17.90 4.22 7.08
CA HIS A 200 -18.86 5.13 6.48
C HIS A 200 -18.22 5.86 5.30
N PRO A 201 -19.01 6.23 4.28
CA PRO A 201 -18.52 7.05 3.20
C PRO A 201 -18.47 8.51 3.66
N HIS A 202 -17.36 9.20 3.37
CA HIS A 202 -17.17 10.61 3.71
C HIS A 202 -16.57 11.37 2.53
N THR A 203 -16.85 12.66 2.44
CA THR A 203 -16.22 13.56 1.46
C THR A 203 -15.27 14.56 2.09
N HIS A 204 -15.40 14.88 3.38
CA HIS A 204 -14.68 15.98 4.01
C HIS A 204 -13.93 15.56 5.27
N PHE A 205 -12.62 15.79 5.27
CA PHE A 205 -11.73 15.42 6.35
C PHE A 205 -10.52 16.35 6.42
N THR A 206 -9.84 16.34 7.56
CA THR A 206 -8.48 16.89 7.69
C THR A 206 -7.45 15.78 7.57
N ALA A 207 -6.29 16.10 7.03
CA ALA A 207 -5.19 15.17 6.90
C ALA A 207 -3.84 15.83 7.17
N GLN A 208 -2.92 15.04 7.72
CA GLN A 208 -1.50 15.36 7.75
C GLN A 208 -0.89 14.88 6.43
N VAL A 209 -0.21 15.78 5.71
CA VAL A 209 0.33 15.49 4.39
C VAL A 209 1.80 15.90 4.32
N TYR A 210 2.61 14.99 3.81
CA TYR A 210 3.96 15.26 3.33
C TYR A 210 3.92 15.51 1.82
N VAL A 211 4.48 16.63 1.37
CA VAL A 211 4.59 16.97 -0.06
C VAL A 211 5.92 16.50 -0.59
N LEU A 212 5.90 15.64 -1.62
CA LEU A 212 7.12 15.05 -2.15
C LEU A 212 7.98 16.12 -2.84
N THR A 213 9.27 16.09 -2.54
CA THR A 213 10.30 16.89 -3.22
C THR A 213 10.47 16.45 -4.67
N LYS A 214 11.17 17.25 -5.47
CA LYS A 214 11.52 16.89 -6.85
C LYS A 214 12.34 15.60 -6.90
N GLU A 215 13.30 15.46 -5.99
CA GLU A 215 14.23 14.34 -5.90
C GLU A 215 13.51 13.02 -5.58
N GLU A 216 12.37 13.10 -4.90
CA GLU A 216 11.47 11.98 -4.61
C GLU A 216 10.43 11.71 -5.72
N GLY A 217 10.52 12.40 -6.87
CA GLY A 217 9.59 12.26 -7.99
C GLY A 217 8.35 13.16 -7.91
N GLY A 218 8.28 14.04 -6.91
CA GLY A 218 7.19 14.97 -6.68
C GLY A 218 7.25 16.23 -7.54
N ARG A 219 6.80 17.35 -6.95
CA ARG A 219 6.67 18.63 -7.67
C ARG A 219 7.98 19.42 -7.65
N HIS A 220 8.15 20.23 -8.68
CA HIS A 220 9.20 21.26 -8.73
C HIS A 220 8.74 22.60 -8.14
N THR A 221 7.43 22.85 -8.18
CA THR A 221 6.82 24.13 -7.86
C THR A 221 5.78 23.97 -6.76
N PRO A 222 5.56 25.03 -5.96
CA PRO A 222 4.53 25.01 -4.93
C PRO A 222 3.13 24.79 -5.53
N PHE A 223 2.18 24.48 -4.64
CA PHE A 223 0.76 24.60 -4.91
C PHE A 223 0.09 25.54 -3.92
N PHE A 224 -1.10 26.00 -4.28
CA PHE A 224 -1.83 27.04 -3.57
C PHE A 224 -3.19 26.50 -3.09
N ASP A 225 -3.88 27.31 -2.30
CA ASP A 225 -5.25 27.05 -1.90
C ASP A 225 -6.17 26.78 -3.11
N GLY A 226 -7.08 25.82 -2.99
CA GLY A 226 -7.96 25.39 -4.08
C GLY A 226 -7.32 24.46 -5.10
N TYR A 227 -6.10 23.95 -4.85
CA TYR A 227 -5.47 22.91 -5.66
C TYR A 227 -6.34 21.65 -5.73
N ARG A 228 -6.46 21.05 -6.93
CA ARG A 228 -7.38 19.93 -7.21
C ARG A 228 -6.69 18.68 -7.77
N PRO A 229 -5.94 17.93 -6.96
CA PRO A 229 -5.31 16.67 -7.37
C PRO A 229 -6.27 15.48 -7.32
N GLN A 230 -5.77 14.30 -7.72
CA GLN A 230 -6.40 13.00 -7.45
C GLN A 230 -5.87 12.43 -6.13
N PHE A 231 -6.76 11.89 -5.32
CA PHE A 231 -6.47 11.20 -4.06
C PHE A 231 -6.68 9.71 -4.24
N TYR A 232 -5.70 8.92 -3.82
CA TYR A 232 -5.70 7.47 -3.96
C TYR A 232 -5.89 6.83 -2.58
N PHE A 233 -7.06 6.23 -2.38
CA PHE A 233 -7.43 5.46 -1.19
C PHE A 233 -7.61 4.00 -1.60
N ARG A 234 -6.78 3.09 -1.10
CA ARG A 234 -6.87 1.65 -1.44
C ARG A 234 -6.91 1.43 -2.96
N THR A 235 -8.05 1.03 -3.50
CA THR A 235 -8.27 0.74 -4.93
C THR A 235 -8.96 1.87 -5.69
N THR A 236 -9.28 2.98 -5.00
CA THR A 236 -10.05 4.13 -5.49
C THR A 236 -9.15 5.32 -5.73
N ASP A 237 -9.35 5.98 -6.86
CA ASP A 237 -8.88 7.34 -7.11
C ASP A 237 -10.07 8.30 -7.24
N VAL A 238 -9.96 9.46 -6.60
CA VAL A 238 -11.04 10.45 -6.56
C VAL A 238 -10.45 11.85 -6.57
N THR A 239 -11.07 12.75 -7.33
CA THR A 239 -10.65 14.16 -7.33
C THR A 239 -11.09 14.83 -6.03
N GLY A 240 -10.25 15.68 -5.47
CA GLY A 240 -10.63 16.51 -4.34
C GLY A 240 -10.03 17.90 -4.43
N SER A 241 -10.55 18.83 -3.64
CA SER A 241 -9.95 20.15 -3.44
C SER A 241 -9.26 20.22 -2.09
N ILE A 242 -8.12 20.89 -2.07
CA ILE A 242 -7.35 21.17 -0.87
C ILE A 242 -7.64 22.59 -0.41
N LYS A 243 -7.87 22.74 0.89
CA LYS A 243 -7.92 24.01 1.59
C LYS A 243 -6.79 24.09 2.61
N LEU A 244 -5.97 25.13 2.47
CA LEU A 244 -4.80 25.34 3.32
C LEU A 244 -5.19 25.99 4.67
N PRO A 245 -4.38 25.80 5.72
CA PRO A 245 -4.57 26.51 6.98
C PRO A 245 -4.55 28.03 6.80
N GLN A 246 -5.27 28.74 7.67
CA GLN A 246 -5.31 30.20 7.63
C GLN A 246 -3.89 30.78 7.78
N GLY A 247 -3.51 31.67 6.86
CA GLY A 247 -2.19 32.30 6.84
C GLY A 247 -1.13 31.55 6.03
N VAL A 248 -1.44 30.35 5.50
CA VAL A 248 -0.57 29.64 4.56
C VAL A 248 -0.99 29.97 3.13
N GLU A 249 -0.16 30.70 2.41
CA GLU A 249 -0.45 31.09 1.02
C GLU A 249 -0.09 29.98 0.01
N MET A 250 0.96 29.23 0.28
CA MET A 250 1.46 28.18 -0.61
C MET A 250 2.16 27.07 0.18
N VAL A 251 2.22 25.89 -0.41
CA VAL A 251 2.92 24.71 0.14
C VAL A 251 4.06 24.33 -0.79
N MET A 252 5.26 24.21 -0.23
CA MET A 252 6.47 23.86 -0.97
C MET A 252 6.68 22.33 -1.00
N PRO A 253 7.31 21.80 -2.06
CA PRO A 253 7.84 20.43 -2.03
C PRO A 253 8.79 20.24 -0.84
N GLY A 254 8.59 19.18 -0.06
CA GLY A 254 9.31 18.88 1.19
C GLY A 254 8.56 19.27 2.47
N ASP A 255 7.46 20.04 2.36
CA ASP A 255 6.71 20.47 3.53
C ASP A 255 5.88 19.35 4.15
N HIS A 256 5.73 19.40 5.48
CA HIS A 256 4.74 18.67 6.24
C HIS A 256 3.63 19.66 6.66
N ILE A 257 2.39 19.41 6.25
CA ILE A 257 1.29 20.34 6.49
C ILE A 257 -0.02 19.62 6.80
N ASP A 258 -0.79 20.20 7.71
CA ASP A 258 -2.20 19.85 7.89
C ASP A 258 -3.05 20.54 6.82
N MET A 259 -3.94 19.80 6.17
CA MET A 259 -4.85 20.37 5.18
C MET A 259 -6.26 19.80 5.30
N GLU A 260 -7.24 20.64 4.94
CA GLU A 260 -8.65 20.27 4.83
C GLU A 260 -8.89 19.82 3.38
N ILE A 261 -9.48 18.62 3.21
CA ILE A 261 -9.69 17.99 1.90
C ILE A 261 -11.16 17.70 1.71
N THR A 262 -11.69 18.12 0.56
CA THR A 262 -13.06 17.80 0.13
C THR A 262 -13.03 17.00 -1.17
N LEU A 263 -13.49 15.77 -1.13
CA LEU A 263 -13.61 14.86 -2.28
C LEU A 263 -14.89 15.15 -3.06
N ILE A 264 -14.85 14.97 -4.39
CA ILE A 264 -16.06 15.13 -5.23
C ILE A 264 -17.02 13.95 -5.12
N THR A 265 -16.59 12.86 -4.50
CA THR A 265 -17.34 11.61 -4.39
C THR A 265 -17.07 10.98 -3.02
N PRO A 266 -18.10 10.46 -2.32
CA PRO A 266 -17.94 9.85 -1.00
C PRO A 266 -17.07 8.59 -1.04
N ILE A 267 -16.03 8.52 -0.21
CA ILE A 267 -15.13 7.36 -0.12
C ILE A 267 -15.22 6.76 1.28
N ALA A 268 -15.12 5.43 1.37
CA ALA A 268 -15.01 4.73 2.64
C ALA A 268 -13.66 5.04 3.31
N ILE A 269 -13.64 6.06 4.18
CA ILE A 269 -12.45 6.51 4.90
C ILE A 269 -12.66 6.43 6.42
N GLU A 270 -11.56 6.36 7.16
CA GLU A 270 -11.54 6.37 8.62
C GLU A 270 -10.27 7.09 9.09
N GLU A 271 -10.27 7.56 10.34
CA GLU A 271 -9.09 8.18 10.93
C GLU A 271 -7.91 7.18 10.94
N GLY A 272 -6.74 7.66 10.55
CA GLY A 272 -5.54 6.85 10.37
C GLY A 272 -5.40 6.19 8.99
N LEU A 273 -6.41 6.28 8.11
CA LEU A 273 -6.29 5.76 6.75
C LEU A 273 -5.25 6.58 5.96
N ARG A 274 -4.28 5.88 5.37
CA ARG A 274 -3.26 6.49 4.52
C ARG A 274 -3.73 6.61 3.07
N PHE A 275 -3.24 7.63 2.38
CA PHE A 275 -3.56 7.91 0.99
C PHE A 275 -2.40 8.57 0.26
N ALA A 276 -2.38 8.46 -1.06
CA ALA A 276 -1.44 9.19 -1.91
C ALA A 276 -2.15 10.31 -2.67
N ILE A 277 -1.45 11.40 -2.94
CA ILE A 277 -1.91 12.51 -3.78
C ILE A 277 -1.16 12.43 -5.10
N ARG A 278 -1.89 12.41 -6.22
CA ARG A 278 -1.31 12.31 -7.56
C ARG A 278 -1.83 13.39 -8.50
N GLU A 279 -0.96 13.83 -9.39
CA GLU A 279 -1.25 14.79 -10.46
C GLU A 279 -0.42 14.44 -11.70
N GLY A 280 -1.04 14.48 -12.88
CA GLY A 280 -0.32 14.23 -14.13
C GLY A 280 0.39 12.86 -14.20
N GLY A 281 -0.13 11.86 -13.46
CA GLY A 281 0.47 10.53 -13.35
C GLY A 281 1.61 10.39 -12.33
N ARG A 282 2.00 11.45 -11.63
CA ARG A 282 3.07 11.45 -10.61
C ARG A 282 2.50 11.53 -9.21
N THR A 283 3.18 10.93 -8.23
CA THR A 283 2.87 11.10 -6.81
C THR A 283 3.48 12.41 -6.34
N VAL A 284 2.66 13.30 -5.82
CA VAL A 284 3.06 14.65 -5.39
C VAL A 284 2.94 14.86 -3.89
N GLY A 285 2.22 13.98 -3.20
CA GLY A 285 2.09 14.01 -1.75
C GLY A 285 1.68 12.65 -1.20
N SER A 286 1.88 12.48 0.10
CA SER A 286 1.34 11.36 0.85
C SER A 286 0.72 11.85 2.14
N GLY A 287 -0.42 11.29 2.51
CA GLY A 287 -1.16 11.76 3.67
C GLY A 287 -1.77 10.65 4.50
N VAL A 288 -2.20 11.04 5.69
CA VAL A 288 -2.98 10.24 6.61
C VAL A 288 -4.20 11.04 7.06
N VAL A 289 -5.38 10.43 7.01
CA VAL A 289 -6.62 11.04 7.49
C VAL A 289 -6.48 11.28 8.99
N ALA A 290 -6.46 12.55 9.39
CA ALA A 290 -6.28 12.95 10.79
C ALA A 290 -7.61 12.98 11.53
N LYS A 291 -8.65 13.54 10.89
CA LYS A 291 -9.99 13.66 11.47
C LYS A 291 -11.06 13.79 10.39
N ILE A 292 -12.17 13.08 10.55
CA ILE A 292 -13.36 13.21 9.70
C ILE A 292 -14.18 14.43 10.16
N ILE A 293 -14.57 15.29 9.22
CA ILE A 293 -15.33 16.52 9.52
C ILE A 293 -16.84 16.29 9.40
N GLU A 294 -17.26 15.45 8.46
CA GLU A 294 -18.67 15.11 8.19
C GLU A 294 -18.88 13.61 8.09
#